data_AF-A0A2E7Y6I4-F1
#
_entry.id   AF-A0A2E7Y6I4-F1
#
_cell.length_a   1.000
_cell.length_b   1.000
_cell.length_c   1.000
_cell.angle_alpha   90.00
_cell.angle_beta   90.00
_cell.angle_gamma   90.00
#
_symmetry.space_group_name_H-M   'P 1'
#
loop_
_entity.id
_entity.type
_entity.pdbx_description
1 polymer ?
#
loop_
_entity_poly.entity_id
_entity_poly.type
_entity_poly.pdbx_seq_one_letter_code
_entity_poly.pdbx_strand_id
1 'polypeptide(L)'
;MNVFNEWRGEPIDEIMYHCRELVEDTTFPTIKRWREQGGKVLGHFQVYFPEELAHAAGMMPVKMCGTMLEPNNADSHFGSYLCSIIKTSLEAALAGGIELDIFVSHPICDAARNLAAIFGRNFDYPCQILYLPQNPNSSDSVNWLADEYGRMRRLIEKVVGHEVTDTAIAASIEVFNENRSLMRELYDLKRETPWLVTADEAYALVAIAGMIPREEHNELLAAVLPMLRDRETRQEDRIRVVFEGAFCEQPPLDLVRMLGRTCYVVDDDFLIGMRYILEDVPVTSNP
;
A
#
# COMPACT_ATOMS: atom_id res chain seq x y z
N MET A 1 8.40 -4.81 -14.77
CA MET A 1 7.38 -5.64 -15.46
C MET A 1 6.07 -4.90 -15.31
N ASN A 2 5.34 -4.65 -16.39
CA ASN A 2 4.14 -3.80 -16.32
C ASN A 2 2.90 -4.66 -16.17
N VAL A 3 2.08 -4.36 -15.16
CA VAL A 3 0.83 -5.07 -14.85
C VAL A 3 -0.39 -4.16 -14.95
N PHE A 4 -0.19 -2.83 -15.01
CA PHE A 4 -1.27 -1.84 -15.12
C PHE A 4 -1.02 -0.91 -16.32
N ASN A 5 -1.48 -1.34 -17.50
CA ASN A 5 -1.20 -0.65 -18.77
C ASN A 5 -2.34 0.25 -19.24
N GLU A 6 -3.51 0.14 -18.62
CA GLU A 6 -4.76 0.79 -19.01
C GLU A 6 -4.67 2.32 -19.03
N TRP A 7 -3.79 2.92 -18.22
CA TRP A 7 -3.63 4.38 -18.15
C TRP A 7 -2.71 4.97 -19.23
N ARG A 8 -1.90 4.14 -19.92
CA ARG A 8 -0.77 4.64 -20.70
C ARG A 8 -1.22 5.34 -21.98
N GLY A 9 -0.90 6.63 -22.08
CA GLY A 9 -1.23 7.45 -23.24
C GLY A 9 -2.67 7.97 -23.24
N GLU A 10 -3.41 7.72 -22.16
CA GLU A 10 -4.79 8.17 -22.00
C GLU A 10 -4.86 9.62 -21.47
N PRO A 11 -5.97 10.35 -21.71
CA PRO A 11 -6.20 11.63 -21.05
C PRO A 11 -6.42 11.45 -19.55
N ILE A 12 -6.17 12.52 -18.76
CA ILE A 12 -6.16 12.43 -17.29
C ILE A 12 -7.45 11.85 -16.70
N ASP A 13 -8.61 12.17 -17.26
CA ASP A 13 -9.89 11.70 -16.73
C ASP A 13 -10.07 10.18 -16.89
N GLU A 14 -9.55 9.60 -17.98
CA GLU A 14 -9.50 8.15 -18.22
C GLU A 14 -8.45 7.48 -17.33
N ILE A 15 -7.29 8.10 -17.12
CA ILE A 15 -6.29 7.61 -16.16
C ILE A 15 -6.92 7.48 -14.76
N MET A 16 -7.62 8.53 -14.30
CA MET A 16 -8.27 8.53 -12.99
C MET A 16 -9.42 7.50 -12.93
N TYR A 17 -10.14 7.29 -14.03
CA TYR A 17 -11.14 6.22 -14.13
C TYR A 17 -10.47 4.85 -13.91
N HIS A 18 -9.42 4.53 -14.64
CA HIS A 18 -8.71 3.26 -14.49
C HIS A 18 -8.12 3.05 -13.09
N CYS A 19 -7.59 4.11 -12.46
CA CYS A 19 -7.09 4.03 -11.09
C CYS A 19 -8.20 3.69 -10.10
N ARG A 20 -9.38 4.31 -10.23
CA ARG A 20 -10.54 4.02 -9.37
C ARG A 20 -11.07 2.60 -9.57
N GLU A 21 -11.24 2.18 -10.83
CA GLU A 21 -11.68 0.82 -11.15
C GLU A 21 -10.73 -0.22 -10.56
N LEU A 22 -9.42 -0.01 -10.67
CA LEU A 22 -8.42 -0.93 -10.11
C LEU A 22 -8.52 -1.03 -8.58
N VAL A 23 -8.76 0.09 -7.89
CA VAL A 23 -8.92 0.13 -6.42
C VAL A 23 -10.16 -0.65 -5.96
N GLU A 24 -11.24 -0.62 -6.73
CA GLU A 24 -12.50 -1.30 -6.40
C GLU A 24 -12.57 -2.75 -6.91
N ASP A 25 -11.66 -3.15 -7.81
CA ASP A 25 -11.63 -4.50 -8.38
C ASP A 25 -11.12 -5.55 -7.38
N THR A 26 -12.09 -6.20 -6.72
CA THR A 26 -11.87 -7.32 -5.78
C THR A 26 -11.28 -8.58 -6.42
N THR A 27 -11.09 -8.62 -7.74
CA THR A 27 -10.45 -9.73 -8.44
C THR A 27 -8.94 -9.58 -8.57
N PHE A 28 -8.37 -8.44 -8.17
CA PHE A 28 -6.92 -8.17 -8.13
C PHE A 28 -6.18 -8.49 -9.44
N PRO A 29 -6.60 -7.87 -10.57
CA PRO A 29 -6.08 -8.22 -11.90
C PRO A 29 -4.57 -8.00 -12.04
N THR A 30 -4.02 -6.95 -11.43
CA THR A 30 -2.58 -6.64 -11.48
C THR A 30 -1.74 -7.70 -10.76
N ILE A 31 -2.23 -8.20 -9.62
CA ILE A 31 -1.61 -9.29 -8.87
C ILE A 31 -1.64 -10.60 -9.66
N LYS A 32 -2.77 -10.89 -10.32
CA LYS A 32 -2.88 -12.05 -11.21
C LYS A 32 -1.90 -11.97 -12.38
N ARG A 33 -1.84 -10.83 -13.07
CA ARG A 33 -0.88 -10.59 -14.18
C ARG A 33 0.57 -10.72 -13.72
N TRP A 34 0.90 -10.26 -12.51
CA TRP A 34 2.24 -10.43 -11.93
C TRP A 34 2.58 -11.92 -11.77
N ARG A 35 1.67 -12.71 -11.21
CA ARG A 35 1.86 -14.16 -11.01
C ARG A 35 1.92 -14.93 -12.31
N GLU A 36 1.08 -14.61 -13.30
CA GLU A 36 1.08 -15.24 -14.63
C GLU A 36 2.43 -15.10 -15.34
N GLN A 37 3.17 -14.04 -15.01
CA GLN A 37 4.51 -13.80 -15.55
C GLN A 37 5.63 -14.38 -14.66
N GLY A 38 5.28 -15.21 -13.67
CA GLY A 38 6.21 -15.92 -12.78
C GLY A 38 6.59 -15.16 -11.51
N GLY A 39 5.99 -14.00 -11.26
CA GLY A 39 6.28 -13.18 -10.09
C GLY A 39 5.72 -13.77 -8.78
N LYS A 40 6.48 -13.63 -7.70
CA LYS A 40 6.06 -14.01 -6.34
C LYS A 40 5.45 -12.82 -5.59
N VAL A 41 4.52 -13.07 -4.67
CA VAL A 41 3.77 -12.02 -3.98
C VAL A 41 3.99 -12.10 -2.47
N LEU A 42 4.42 -10.99 -1.87
CA LEU A 42 4.44 -10.82 -0.41
C LEU A 42 3.26 -9.93 -0.03
N GLY A 43 2.24 -10.53 0.59
CA GLY A 43 1.15 -9.78 1.18
C GLY A 43 1.54 -9.30 2.56
N HIS A 44 1.34 -8.02 2.86
CA HIS A 44 1.49 -7.53 4.22
C HIS A 44 0.23 -6.82 4.66
N PHE A 45 -0.22 -7.13 5.88
CA PHE A 45 -1.21 -6.31 6.53
C PHE A 45 -0.60 -4.92 6.77
N GLN A 46 -1.36 -3.88 6.48
CA GLN A 46 -1.04 -2.52 6.89
C GLN A 46 -0.67 -2.47 8.39
N VAL A 47 0.13 -1.52 8.86
CA VAL A 47 0.40 -0.19 8.29
C VAL A 47 1.84 -0.07 7.80
N TYR A 48 2.79 -0.59 8.58
CA TYR A 48 4.22 -0.34 8.42
C TYR A 48 5.00 -1.63 8.10
N PHE A 49 5.21 -1.90 6.82
CA PHE A 49 6.11 -2.96 6.34
C PHE A 49 7.22 -2.32 5.49
N PRO A 50 8.49 -2.74 5.64
CA PRO A 50 9.58 -2.32 4.77
C PRO A 50 9.48 -3.04 3.41
N GLU A 51 8.61 -2.52 2.54
CA GLU A 51 8.34 -3.09 1.21
C GLU A 51 9.60 -3.24 0.35
N GLU A 52 10.62 -2.43 0.62
CA GLU A 52 11.92 -2.49 -0.03
C GLU A 52 12.57 -3.88 0.06
N LEU A 53 12.34 -4.63 1.14
CA LEU A 53 12.88 -5.98 1.32
C LEU A 53 12.26 -6.99 0.35
N ALA A 54 10.95 -6.89 0.13
CA ALA A 54 10.23 -7.76 -0.80
C ALA A 54 10.60 -7.39 -2.24
N HIS A 55 10.63 -6.10 -2.52
CA HIS A 55 10.99 -5.56 -3.83
C HIS A 55 12.44 -5.92 -4.23
N ALA A 56 13.41 -5.79 -3.31
CA ALA A 56 14.80 -6.19 -3.54
C ALA A 56 14.97 -7.68 -3.83
N ALA A 57 14.00 -8.50 -3.42
CA ALA A 57 13.94 -9.93 -3.71
C ALA A 57 13.22 -10.26 -5.04
N GLY A 58 12.80 -9.24 -5.81
CA GLY A 58 12.01 -9.42 -7.01
C GLY A 58 10.58 -9.91 -6.73
N MET A 59 10.07 -9.75 -5.51
CA MET A 59 8.67 -10.00 -5.18
C MET A 59 7.85 -8.72 -5.34
N MET A 60 6.55 -8.86 -5.58
CA MET A 60 5.63 -7.73 -5.47
C MET A 60 5.14 -7.62 -4.02
N PRO A 61 5.48 -6.53 -3.30
CA PRO A 61 4.83 -6.22 -2.04
C PRO A 61 3.38 -5.79 -2.32
N VAL A 62 2.43 -6.44 -1.63
CA VAL A 62 1.01 -6.12 -1.73
C VAL A 62 0.52 -5.67 -0.36
N LYS A 63 0.04 -4.43 -0.29
CA LYS A 63 -0.57 -3.91 0.93
C LYS A 63 -2.01 -4.39 1.05
N MET A 64 -2.26 -5.22 2.05
CA MET A 64 -3.60 -5.69 2.37
C MET A 64 -4.30 -4.69 3.30
N CYS A 65 -5.17 -3.85 2.72
CA CYS A 65 -5.95 -2.84 3.41
C CYS A 65 -7.47 -3.14 3.37
N GLY A 66 -7.83 -4.43 3.43
CA GLY A 66 -9.23 -4.87 3.34
C GLY A 66 -9.77 -4.84 1.91
N THR A 67 -10.98 -5.35 1.75
CA THR A 67 -11.70 -5.41 0.47
C THR A 67 -13.18 -5.17 0.70
N MET A 68 -13.92 -4.89 -0.38
CA MET A 68 -15.39 -4.79 -0.36
C MET A 68 -16.07 -6.17 -0.42
N LEU A 69 -15.32 -7.27 -0.29
CA LEU A 69 -15.89 -8.61 -0.25
C LEU A 69 -16.63 -8.85 1.06
N GLU A 70 -17.81 -9.44 0.97
CA GLU A 70 -18.52 -9.97 2.13
C GLU A 70 -17.74 -11.16 2.71
N PRO A 71 -17.38 -11.16 4.02
CA PRO A 71 -16.50 -12.13 4.64
C PRO A 71 -17.18 -13.49 4.92
N ASN A 72 -17.76 -14.11 3.89
CA ASN A 72 -18.56 -15.34 4.01
C ASN A 72 -17.75 -16.52 4.56
N ASN A 73 -16.47 -16.62 4.20
CA ASN A 73 -15.59 -17.68 4.68
C ASN A 73 -14.83 -17.23 5.93
N ALA A 74 -14.34 -15.99 5.92
CA ALA A 74 -13.51 -15.41 6.96
C ALA A 74 -14.25 -15.23 8.29
N ASP A 75 -15.56 -14.95 8.31
CA ASP A 75 -16.31 -14.64 9.54
C ASP A 75 -16.23 -15.75 10.60
N SER A 76 -16.14 -17.01 10.17
CA SER A 76 -16.03 -18.15 11.09
C SER A 76 -14.70 -18.21 11.87
N HIS A 77 -13.70 -17.43 11.44
CA HIS A 77 -12.37 -17.38 12.04
C HIS A 77 -12.22 -16.24 13.06
N PHE A 78 -13.18 -15.32 13.13
CA PHE A 78 -13.08 -14.11 13.94
C PHE A 78 -14.30 -13.92 14.84
N GLY A 79 -14.12 -13.25 15.97
CA GLY A 79 -15.25 -12.72 16.74
C GLY A 79 -16.01 -11.67 15.93
N SER A 80 -17.34 -11.63 16.05
CA SER A 80 -18.18 -10.66 15.33
C SER A 80 -17.88 -9.20 15.66
N TYR A 81 -17.27 -8.94 16.81
CA TYR A 81 -16.90 -7.61 17.30
C TYR A 81 -15.55 -7.09 16.76
N LEU A 82 -14.79 -7.92 16.04
CA LEU A 82 -13.52 -7.50 15.45
C LEU A 82 -13.76 -6.70 14.17
N CYS A 83 -12.84 -5.77 13.87
CA CYS A 83 -12.94 -4.87 12.72
C CYS A 83 -13.11 -5.63 11.39
N SER A 84 -13.79 -5.02 10.43
CA SER A 84 -14.09 -5.64 9.13
C SER A 84 -12.80 -6.00 8.37
N ILE A 85 -11.78 -5.13 8.47
CA ILE A 85 -10.60 -5.18 7.62
C ILE A 85 -9.74 -6.44 7.76
N ILE A 86 -9.63 -7.01 8.96
CA ILE A 86 -8.92 -8.27 9.16
C ILE A 86 -9.68 -9.44 8.52
N LYS A 87 -11.01 -9.35 8.49
CA LYS A 87 -11.90 -10.36 7.94
C LYS A 87 -11.87 -10.30 6.42
N THR A 88 -12.06 -9.12 5.85
CA THR A 88 -12.06 -8.92 4.39
C THR A 88 -10.68 -9.12 3.78
N SER A 89 -9.60 -8.88 4.54
CA SER A 89 -8.24 -9.26 4.12
C SER A 89 -8.06 -10.78 4.05
N LEU A 90 -8.57 -11.53 5.04
CA LEU A 90 -8.55 -13.01 4.99
C LEU A 90 -9.48 -13.53 3.89
N GLU A 91 -10.65 -12.94 3.72
CA GLU A 91 -11.62 -13.31 2.68
C GLU A 91 -11.02 -13.19 1.29
N ALA A 92 -10.27 -12.12 1.02
CA ALA A 92 -9.58 -11.92 -0.27
C ALA A 92 -8.68 -13.12 -0.63
N ALA A 93 -8.01 -13.71 0.36
CA ALA A 93 -7.18 -14.88 0.16
C ALA A 93 -8.01 -16.18 0.11
N LEU A 94 -8.99 -16.37 1.01
CA LEU A 94 -9.83 -17.57 1.06
C LEU A 94 -10.71 -17.74 -0.18
N ALA A 95 -11.24 -16.65 -0.72
CA ALA A 95 -12.03 -16.63 -1.94
C ALA A 95 -11.19 -16.84 -3.22
N GLY A 96 -9.86 -16.95 -3.09
CA GLY A 96 -8.94 -17.08 -4.23
C GLY A 96 -8.76 -15.79 -5.04
N GLY A 97 -9.11 -14.64 -4.47
CA GLY A 97 -8.90 -13.33 -5.10
C GLY A 97 -7.41 -12.95 -5.14
N ILE A 98 -6.68 -13.22 -4.06
CA ILE A 98 -5.23 -13.00 -3.94
C ILE A 98 -4.54 -14.30 -3.55
N GLU A 99 -3.48 -14.65 -4.29
CA GLU A 99 -2.58 -15.76 -3.95
C GLU A 99 -1.22 -15.21 -3.52
N LEU A 100 -0.76 -15.63 -2.33
CA LEU A 100 0.45 -15.13 -1.67
C LEU A 100 1.54 -16.21 -1.58
N ASP A 101 2.79 -15.78 -1.60
CA ASP A 101 3.97 -16.60 -1.28
C ASP A 101 4.44 -16.38 0.17
N ILE A 102 4.15 -15.21 0.74
CA ILE A 102 4.40 -14.85 2.15
C ILE A 102 3.25 -13.95 2.61
N PHE A 103 2.81 -14.12 3.85
CA PHE A 103 1.99 -13.13 4.54
C PHE A 103 2.68 -12.58 5.78
N VAL A 104 2.73 -11.25 5.91
CA VAL A 104 3.28 -10.56 7.09
C VAL A 104 2.21 -9.72 7.76
N SER A 105 2.11 -9.80 9.09
CA SER A 105 1.28 -8.89 9.89
C SER A 105 2.10 -8.19 10.96
N HIS A 106 1.52 -7.18 11.60
CA HIS A 106 2.19 -6.35 12.60
C HIS A 106 1.32 -6.24 13.86
N PRO A 107 1.89 -6.24 15.07
CA PRO A 107 1.13 -6.10 16.31
C PRO A 107 0.79 -4.64 16.60
N ILE A 108 0.13 -3.97 15.65
CA ILE A 108 -0.32 -2.56 15.78
C ILE A 108 -1.60 -2.42 16.61
N CYS A 109 -2.37 -3.50 16.74
CA CYS A 109 -3.55 -3.59 17.59
C CYS A 109 -3.78 -5.06 17.99
N ASP A 110 -4.71 -5.29 18.93
CA ASP A 110 -5.01 -6.63 19.44
C ASP A 110 -5.62 -7.57 18.39
N ALA A 111 -6.31 -7.01 17.39
CA ALA A 111 -6.80 -7.79 16.25
C ALA A 111 -5.64 -8.22 15.33
N ALA A 112 -4.84 -7.24 14.87
CA ALA A 112 -3.79 -7.46 13.87
C ALA A 112 -2.66 -8.37 14.36
N ARG A 113 -2.32 -8.33 15.66
CA ARG A 113 -1.25 -9.19 16.23
C ARG A 113 -1.54 -10.68 16.11
N ASN A 114 -2.80 -11.08 15.93
CA ASN A 114 -3.20 -12.48 15.78
C ASN A 114 -3.30 -12.91 14.30
N LEU A 115 -3.19 -11.98 13.36
CA LEU A 115 -3.57 -12.20 11.96
C LEU A 115 -2.66 -13.20 11.25
N ALA A 116 -1.34 -13.12 11.43
CA ALA A 116 -0.43 -14.11 10.86
C ALA A 116 -0.71 -15.54 11.35
N ALA A 117 -1.10 -15.73 12.62
CA ALA A 117 -1.44 -17.04 13.15
C ALA A 117 -2.78 -17.57 12.62
N ILE A 118 -3.69 -16.69 12.22
CA ILE A 118 -4.96 -17.05 11.58
C ILE A 118 -4.72 -17.40 10.11
N PHE A 119 -3.97 -16.58 9.37
CA PHE A 119 -3.57 -16.89 7.99
C PHE A 119 -2.79 -18.23 7.92
N GLY A 120 -1.83 -18.45 8.82
CA GLY A 120 -1.02 -19.68 8.84
C GLY A 120 -1.79 -20.95 9.24
N ARG A 121 -3.06 -20.85 9.65
CA ARG A 121 -3.96 -22.02 9.82
C ARG A 121 -4.72 -22.38 8.55
N ASN A 122 -4.80 -21.45 7.60
CA ASN A 122 -5.59 -21.57 6.38
C ASN A 122 -4.72 -21.77 5.13
N PHE A 123 -3.42 -21.47 5.22
CA PHE A 123 -2.50 -21.52 4.08
C PHE A 123 -1.15 -22.15 4.46
N ASP A 124 -0.53 -22.81 3.48
CA ASP A 124 0.75 -23.51 3.64
C ASP A 124 1.98 -22.59 3.47
N TYR A 125 1.79 -21.37 2.96
CA TYR A 125 2.87 -20.40 2.83
C TYR A 125 3.23 -19.75 4.18
N PRO A 126 4.48 -19.26 4.35
CA PRO A 126 4.89 -18.64 5.59
C PRO A 126 4.04 -17.42 5.96
N CYS A 127 3.43 -17.48 7.12
CA CYS A 127 2.70 -16.38 7.73
C CYS A 127 3.45 -15.93 8.99
N GLN A 128 3.94 -14.69 9.03
CA GLN A 128 4.81 -14.20 10.09
C GLN A 128 4.34 -12.87 10.66
N ILE A 129 4.70 -12.62 11.92
CA ILE A 129 4.54 -11.30 12.53
C ILE A 129 5.87 -10.59 12.36
N LEU A 130 5.88 -9.37 11.82
CA LEU A 130 6.98 -8.41 11.95
C LEU A 130 6.69 -7.58 13.21
N TYR A 131 7.50 -7.77 14.24
CA TYR A 131 7.35 -7.00 15.47
C TYR A 131 7.97 -5.61 15.26
N LEU A 132 7.27 -4.57 15.70
CA LEU A 132 7.76 -3.19 15.70
C LEU A 132 8.05 -2.76 17.13
N PRO A 133 9.05 -1.89 17.37
CA PRO A 133 9.37 -1.44 18.71
C PRO A 133 8.20 -0.61 19.25
N GLN A 134 7.61 -1.05 20.37
CA GLN A 134 6.51 -0.33 21.02
C GLN A 134 6.93 1.05 21.55
N ASN A 135 8.21 1.17 21.95
CA ASN A 135 8.82 2.45 22.28
C ASN A 135 9.89 2.80 21.23
N PRO A 136 9.53 3.46 20.12
CA PRO A 136 10.50 3.81 19.08
C PRO A 136 11.58 4.79 19.58
N ASN A 137 11.35 5.49 20.70
CA ASN A 137 12.29 6.46 21.27
C ASN A 137 13.37 5.82 22.17
N SER A 138 13.33 4.51 22.41
CA SER A 138 14.38 3.81 23.15
C SER A 138 15.67 3.73 22.32
N SER A 139 16.82 3.88 22.98
CA SER A 139 18.14 3.78 22.33
C SER A 139 18.37 2.42 21.66
N ASP A 140 17.74 1.36 22.16
CA ASP A 140 17.91 0.01 21.65
C ASP A 140 16.94 -0.35 20.52
N SER A 141 15.95 0.51 20.24
CA SER A 141 14.88 0.20 19.27
C SER A 141 15.39 0.07 17.84
N VAL A 142 16.42 0.85 17.47
CA VAL A 142 17.03 0.80 16.13
C VAL A 142 17.71 -0.55 15.91
N ASN A 143 18.55 -1.00 16.84
CA ASN A 143 19.26 -2.27 16.73
C ASN A 143 18.29 -3.45 16.70
N TRP A 144 17.28 -3.43 17.57
CA TRP A 144 16.27 -4.47 17.60
C TRP A 144 15.45 -4.53 16.30
N LEU A 145 15.09 -3.38 15.73
CA LEU A 145 14.35 -3.33 14.46
C LEU A 145 15.21 -3.82 13.29
N ALA A 146 16.51 -3.49 13.28
CA ALA A 146 17.45 -4.01 12.28
C ALA A 146 17.57 -5.53 12.33
N ASP A 147 17.65 -6.13 13.53
CA ASP A 147 17.67 -7.59 13.71
C ASP A 147 16.38 -8.25 13.19
N GLU A 148 15.24 -7.58 13.41
CA GLU A 148 13.94 -8.04 12.98
C GLU A 148 13.76 -7.94 11.45
N TYR A 149 14.24 -6.86 10.83
CA TYR A 149 14.33 -6.76 9.37
C TYR A 149 15.28 -7.81 8.78
N GLY A 150 16.40 -8.10 9.44
CA GLY A 150 17.27 -9.22 9.08
C GLY A 150 16.55 -10.57 9.14
N ARG A 151 15.64 -10.77 10.11
CA ARG A 151 14.79 -11.97 10.17
C ARG A 151 13.79 -12.03 9.01
N MET A 152 13.17 -10.91 8.64
CA MET A 152 12.29 -10.82 7.47
C MET A 152 13.03 -11.08 6.17
N ARG A 153 14.23 -10.52 5.99
CA ARG A 153 15.10 -10.79 4.84
C ARG A 153 15.38 -12.30 4.69
N ARG A 154 15.81 -12.97 5.77
CA ARG A 154 16.07 -14.43 5.73
C ARG A 154 14.81 -15.25 5.39
N LEU A 155 13.64 -14.81 5.84
CA LEU A 155 12.37 -15.44 5.48
C LEU A 155 12.11 -15.31 3.98
N ILE A 156 12.27 -14.09 3.45
CA ILE A 156 12.08 -13.78 2.02
C ILE A 156 13.05 -14.61 1.17
N GLU A 157 14.34 -14.60 1.50
CA GLU A 157 15.39 -15.39 0.83
C GLU A 157 15.05 -16.88 0.73
N LYS A 158 14.50 -17.45 1.80
CA LYS A 158 14.06 -18.86 1.82
C LYS A 158 12.95 -19.14 0.80
N VAL A 159 12.05 -18.19 0.57
CA VAL A 159 10.90 -18.35 -0.32
C VAL A 159 11.26 -18.07 -1.79
N VAL A 160 12.13 -17.09 -2.04
CA VAL A 160 12.59 -16.77 -3.40
C VAL A 160 13.72 -17.69 -3.87
N GLY A 161 14.45 -18.32 -2.94
CA GLY A 161 15.50 -19.29 -3.24
C GLY A 161 16.85 -18.68 -3.63
N HIS A 162 17.04 -17.39 -3.39
CA HIS A 162 18.29 -16.67 -3.61
C HIS A 162 18.52 -15.62 -2.51
N GLU A 163 19.75 -15.14 -2.41
CA GLU A 163 20.14 -14.07 -1.48
C GLU A 163 19.54 -12.72 -1.91
N VAL A 164 19.14 -11.90 -0.94
CA VAL A 164 18.71 -10.52 -1.14
C VAL A 164 19.87 -9.62 -0.72
N THR A 165 20.74 -9.24 -1.66
CA THR A 165 21.97 -8.51 -1.33
C THR A 165 21.72 -7.10 -0.83
N ASP A 166 22.65 -6.54 -0.04
CA ASP A 166 22.60 -5.15 0.42
C ASP A 166 22.50 -4.17 -0.76
N THR A 167 23.22 -4.45 -1.86
CA THR A 167 23.14 -3.65 -3.10
C THR A 167 21.73 -3.65 -3.69
N ALA A 168 21.01 -4.77 -3.64
CA ALA A 168 19.64 -4.86 -4.12
C ALA A 168 18.67 -4.08 -3.20
N ILE A 169 18.90 -4.12 -1.88
CA ILE A 169 18.12 -3.33 -0.91
C ILE A 169 18.38 -1.83 -1.13
N ALA A 170 19.62 -1.41 -1.32
CA ALA A 170 19.97 -0.03 -1.62
C ALA A 170 19.30 0.48 -2.90
N ALA A 171 19.34 -0.30 -4.00
CA ALA A 171 18.64 0.03 -5.24
C ALA A 171 17.11 0.09 -5.05
N SER A 172 16.56 -0.80 -4.22
CA SER A 172 15.15 -0.80 -3.85
C SER A 172 14.76 0.47 -3.08
N ILE A 173 15.59 0.91 -2.13
CA ILE A 173 15.40 2.17 -1.40
C ILE A 173 15.37 3.37 -2.36
N GLU A 174 16.24 3.40 -3.37
CA GLU A 174 16.24 4.48 -4.37
C GLU A 174 14.92 4.57 -5.14
N VAL A 175 14.39 3.44 -5.61
CA VAL A 175 13.08 3.35 -6.28
C VAL A 175 11.94 3.86 -5.37
N PHE A 176 11.96 3.45 -4.10
CA PHE A 176 10.95 3.89 -3.13
C PHE A 176 11.12 5.36 -2.72
N ASN A 177 12.34 5.91 -2.70
CA ASN A 177 12.57 7.33 -2.44
C ASN A 177 12.11 8.21 -3.59
N GLU A 178 12.32 7.80 -4.84
CA GLU A 178 11.68 8.47 -5.98
C GLU A 178 10.16 8.49 -5.80
N ASN A 179 9.57 7.36 -5.39
CA ASN A 179 8.14 7.29 -5.11
C ASN A 179 7.71 8.26 -4.00
N ARG A 180 8.44 8.29 -2.87
CA ARG A 180 8.18 9.21 -1.76
C ARG A 180 8.22 10.67 -2.23
N SER A 181 9.16 11.01 -3.11
CA SER A 181 9.24 12.36 -3.69
C SER A 181 8.00 12.70 -4.52
N LEU A 182 7.59 11.82 -5.43
CA LEU A 182 6.39 12.02 -6.26
C LEU A 182 5.12 12.09 -5.41
N MET A 183 5.04 11.29 -4.35
CA MET A 183 3.93 11.30 -3.40
C MET A 183 3.87 12.60 -2.60
N ARG A 184 5.02 13.16 -2.19
CA ARG A 184 5.08 14.50 -1.59
C ARG A 184 4.57 15.56 -2.55
N GLU A 185 4.97 15.52 -3.82
CA GLU A 185 4.45 16.45 -4.83
C GLU A 185 2.93 16.35 -5.01
N LEU A 186 2.37 15.14 -5.00
CA LEU A 186 0.91 14.94 -5.03
C LEU A 186 0.23 15.59 -3.81
N TYR A 187 0.78 15.40 -2.61
CA TYR A 187 0.24 15.98 -1.39
C TYR A 187 0.43 17.50 -1.31
N ASP A 188 1.49 18.05 -1.89
CA ASP A 188 1.67 19.50 -2.03
C ASP A 188 0.61 20.09 -2.98
N LEU A 189 0.33 19.44 -4.13
CA LEU A 189 -0.77 19.85 -5.02
C LEU A 189 -2.13 19.79 -4.31
N LYS A 190 -2.39 18.70 -3.59
CA LYS A 190 -3.61 18.50 -2.80
C LYS A 190 -3.76 19.58 -1.72
N ARG A 191 -2.66 20.03 -1.12
CA ARG A 191 -2.65 21.07 -0.10
C ARG A 191 -2.80 22.46 -0.72
N GLU A 192 -1.98 22.82 -1.69
CA GLU A 192 -1.89 24.20 -2.19
C GLU A 192 -3.01 24.53 -3.18
N THR A 193 -3.31 23.59 -4.08
CA THR A 193 -4.27 23.74 -5.18
C THR A 193 -5.31 22.61 -5.19
N PRO A 194 -6.11 22.44 -4.11
CA PRO A 194 -7.03 21.30 -3.96
C PRO A 194 -8.17 21.23 -4.99
N TRP A 195 -8.33 22.25 -5.84
CA TRP A 195 -9.28 22.21 -6.95
C TRP A 195 -8.73 21.50 -8.19
N LEU A 196 -7.43 21.19 -8.26
CA LEU A 196 -6.80 20.48 -9.38
C LEU A 196 -6.86 18.97 -9.23
N VAL A 197 -6.88 18.47 -7.99
CA VAL A 197 -6.96 17.05 -7.66
C VAL A 197 -8.05 16.81 -6.62
N THR A 198 -9.05 16.00 -6.93
CA THR A 198 -10.10 15.69 -5.98
C THR A 198 -9.62 14.69 -4.92
N ALA A 199 -10.35 14.60 -3.81
CA ALA A 199 -10.01 13.68 -2.72
C ALA A 199 -9.97 12.21 -3.19
N ASP A 200 -10.90 11.80 -4.05
CA ASP A 200 -10.97 10.44 -4.60
C ASP A 200 -9.86 10.16 -5.62
N GLU A 201 -9.46 11.16 -6.43
CA GLU A 201 -8.32 11.05 -7.34
C GLU A 201 -7.01 10.86 -6.55
N ALA A 202 -6.76 11.71 -5.55
CA ALA A 202 -5.58 11.58 -4.70
C ALA A 202 -5.55 10.23 -3.97
N TYR A 203 -6.69 9.80 -3.41
CA TYR A 203 -6.80 8.50 -2.75
C TYR A 203 -6.52 7.34 -3.71
N ALA A 204 -7.11 7.35 -4.91
CA ALA A 204 -6.92 6.28 -5.90
C ALA A 204 -5.45 6.18 -6.34
N LEU A 205 -4.80 7.31 -6.62
CA LEU A 205 -3.37 7.36 -6.94
C LEU A 205 -2.51 6.78 -5.82
N VAL A 206 -2.80 7.09 -4.55
CA VAL A 206 -2.07 6.53 -3.40
C VAL A 206 -2.33 5.03 -3.23
N ALA A 207 -3.56 4.58 -3.44
CA ALA A 207 -4.01 3.22 -3.18
C ALA A 207 -3.40 2.19 -4.15
N ILE A 208 -3.36 2.50 -5.44
CA ILE A 208 -2.83 1.59 -6.47
C ILE A 208 -1.35 1.24 -6.26
N ALA A 209 -0.60 2.10 -5.57
CA ALA A 209 0.79 1.85 -5.21
C ALA A 209 1.00 0.56 -4.40
N GLY A 210 -0.05 0.07 -3.72
CA GLY A 210 -0.02 -1.16 -2.94
C GLY A 210 -0.39 -2.43 -3.73
N MET A 211 -0.65 -2.31 -5.03
CA MET A 211 -1.09 -3.41 -5.89
C MET A 211 -0.43 -3.42 -7.29
N ILE A 212 0.57 -2.57 -7.52
CA ILE A 212 1.39 -2.54 -8.73
C ILE A 212 2.88 -2.39 -8.36
N PRO A 213 3.83 -2.75 -9.24
CA PRO A 213 5.25 -2.50 -9.04
C PRO A 213 5.56 -1.02 -8.79
N ARG A 214 6.52 -0.75 -7.91
CA ARG A 214 6.80 0.62 -7.45
C ARG A 214 7.31 1.51 -8.59
N GLU A 215 8.08 0.96 -9.51
CA GLU A 215 8.56 1.65 -10.71
C GLU A 215 7.41 2.05 -11.64
N GLU A 216 6.43 1.16 -11.83
CA GLU A 216 5.25 1.46 -12.64
C GLU A 216 4.39 2.56 -11.99
N HIS A 217 4.32 2.56 -10.66
CA HIS A 217 3.67 3.65 -9.93
C HIS A 217 4.44 4.99 -10.05
N ASN A 218 5.78 4.97 -10.04
CA ASN A 218 6.60 6.16 -10.30
C ASN A 218 6.32 6.72 -11.70
N GLU A 219 6.28 5.87 -12.72
CA GLU A 219 5.95 6.27 -14.09
C GLU A 219 4.56 6.92 -14.19
N LEU A 220 3.56 6.35 -13.52
CA LEU A 220 2.22 6.88 -13.48
C LEU A 220 2.19 8.28 -12.83
N LEU A 221 2.76 8.44 -11.64
CA LEU A 221 2.78 9.73 -10.96
C LEU A 221 3.57 10.78 -11.76
N ALA A 222 4.71 10.41 -12.34
CA ALA A 222 5.50 11.29 -13.19
C ALA A 222 4.73 11.79 -14.42
N ALA A 223 3.82 10.97 -14.96
CA ALA A 223 2.93 11.37 -16.06
C ALA A 223 1.75 12.23 -15.59
N VAL A 224 1.12 11.87 -14.47
CA VAL A 224 -0.13 12.49 -13.98
C VAL A 224 0.11 13.85 -13.32
N LEU A 225 1.20 14.03 -12.57
CA LEU A 225 1.45 15.28 -11.82
C LEU A 225 1.52 16.52 -12.72
N PRO A 226 2.21 16.52 -13.89
CA PRO A 226 2.14 17.62 -14.84
C PRO A 226 0.74 17.86 -15.39
N MET A 227 0.00 16.79 -15.73
CA MET A 227 -1.36 16.90 -16.25
C MET A 227 -2.32 17.54 -15.24
N LEU A 228 -2.16 17.24 -13.95
CA LEU A 228 -2.92 17.88 -12.87
C LEU A 228 -2.62 19.38 -12.77
N ARG A 229 -1.34 19.79 -12.91
CA ARG A 229 -0.92 21.19 -12.87
C ARG A 229 -1.47 22.00 -14.04
N ASP A 230 -1.54 21.39 -15.22
CA ASP A 230 -2.04 22.02 -16.45
C ASP A 230 -3.58 21.96 -16.58
N ARG A 231 -4.27 21.29 -15.65
CA ARG A 231 -5.72 21.11 -15.69
C ARG A 231 -6.45 22.44 -15.52
N GLU A 232 -7.31 22.79 -16.48
CA GLU A 232 -8.17 23.96 -16.38
C GLU A 232 -9.39 23.66 -15.49
N THR A 233 -9.25 23.85 -14.17
CA THR A 233 -10.36 23.72 -13.22
C THR A 233 -10.53 25.00 -12.40
N ARG A 234 -11.78 25.42 -12.20
CA ARG A 234 -12.10 26.62 -11.43
C ARG A 234 -12.06 26.32 -9.93
N GLN A 235 -11.36 27.16 -9.18
CA GLN A 235 -11.47 27.18 -7.73
C GLN A 235 -12.88 27.60 -7.29
N GLU A 236 -13.47 26.80 -6.40
CA GLU A 236 -14.76 27.04 -5.76
C GLU A 236 -14.57 27.52 -4.33
N ASP A 237 -15.61 28.16 -3.77
CA ASP A 237 -15.64 28.58 -2.37
C ASP A 237 -16.04 27.40 -1.48
N ARG A 238 -15.07 26.54 -1.16
CA ARG A 238 -15.23 25.38 -0.28
C ARG A 238 -14.29 25.45 0.91
N ILE A 239 -14.74 24.94 2.05
CA ILE A 239 -13.91 24.83 3.25
C ILE A 239 -12.78 23.82 3.03
N ARG A 240 -11.62 24.09 3.64
CA ARG A 240 -10.46 23.20 3.65
C ARG A 240 -10.48 22.35 4.92
N VAL A 241 -10.34 21.04 4.78
CA VAL A 241 -10.40 20.09 5.90
C VAL A 241 -9.24 19.10 5.84
N VAL A 242 -8.86 18.60 7.01
CA VAL A 242 -7.98 17.43 7.15
C VAL A 242 -8.84 16.27 7.61
N PHE A 243 -8.76 15.13 6.92
CA PHE A 243 -9.44 13.91 7.33
C PHE A 243 -8.53 13.09 8.25
N GLU A 244 -9.01 12.65 9.41
CA GLU A 244 -8.23 11.85 10.35
C GLU A 244 -9.10 10.74 10.97
N GLY A 245 -8.54 9.56 11.18
CA GLY A 245 -9.19 8.38 11.76
C GLY A 245 -9.33 7.18 10.82
N ALA A 246 -8.91 7.26 9.55
CA ALA A 246 -9.03 6.18 8.56
C ALA A 246 -7.69 5.53 8.18
N PHE A 247 -6.67 5.66 9.02
CA PHE A 247 -5.36 5.05 8.76
C PHE A 247 -5.36 3.52 8.58
N CYS A 248 -6.32 2.83 9.20
CA CYS A 248 -6.44 1.39 9.13
C CYS A 248 -7.58 1.01 8.18
N GLU A 249 -8.83 1.26 8.59
CA GLU A 249 -9.99 0.95 7.75
C GLU A 249 -10.23 2.08 6.76
N GLN A 250 -10.08 1.77 5.46
CA GLN A 250 -10.25 2.76 4.41
C GLN A 250 -11.75 2.99 4.15
N PRO A 251 -12.20 4.25 4.03
CA PRO A 251 -13.58 4.53 3.67
C PRO A 251 -13.88 4.04 2.24
N PRO A 252 -15.15 3.67 1.94
CA PRO A 252 -15.57 3.44 0.57
C PRO A 252 -15.24 4.65 -0.32
N LEU A 253 -14.83 4.41 -1.56
CA LEU A 253 -14.42 5.47 -2.48
C LEU A 253 -15.51 6.52 -2.70
N ASP A 254 -16.77 6.10 -2.75
CA ASP A 254 -17.93 7.00 -2.84
C ASP A 254 -18.04 7.97 -1.66
N LEU A 255 -17.64 7.56 -0.44
CA LEU A 255 -17.58 8.45 0.71
C LEU A 255 -16.48 9.51 0.53
N VAL A 256 -15.29 9.10 0.06
CA VAL A 256 -14.19 10.02 -0.25
C VAL A 256 -14.60 11.02 -1.33
N ARG A 257 -15.26 10.54 -2.38
CA ARG A 257 -15.77 11.35 -3.48
C ARG A 257 -16.84 12.35 -3.01
N MET A 258 -17.75 11.93 -2.14
CA MET A 258 -18.77 12.79 -1.54
C MET A 258 -18.14 13.91 -0.70
N LEU A 259 -17.14 13.58 0.12
CA LEU A 259 -16.37 14.56 0.89
C LEU A 259 -15.69 15.56 -0.04
N GLY A 260 -14.97 15.08 -1.06
CA GLY A 260 -14.27 15.93 -2.04
C GLY A 260 -15.19 16.86 -2.86
N ARG A 261 -16.47 16.53 -2.99
CA ARG A 261 -17.49 17.41 -3.62
C ARG A 261 -18.01 18.50 -2.69
N THR A 262 -17.91 18.31 -1.38
CA THR A 262 -18.45 19.22 -0.36
C THR A 262 -17.38 20.14 0.22
N CYS A 263 -16.17 19.62 0.40
CA CYS A 263 -15.02 20.34 0.95
C CYS A 263 -13.74 19.99 0.19
N TYR A 264 -12.71 20.81 0.37
CA TYR A 264 -11.36 20.48 -0.05
C TYR A 264 -10.68 19.65 1.04
N VAL A 265 -10.52 18.35 0.82
CA VAL A 265 -9.68 17.49 1.67
C VAL A 265 -8.23 17.79 1.33
N VAL A 266 -7.57 18.64 2.13
CA VAL A 266 -6.23 19.15 1.83
C VAL A 266 -5.11 18.30 2.42
N ASP A 267 -5.46 17.44 3.37
CA ASP A 267 -4.59 16.41 3.95
C ASP A 267 -5.51 15.30 4.51
N ASP A 268 -4.97 14.13 4.77
CA ASP A 268 -5.74 12.99 5.27
C ASP A 268 -4.89 12.11 6.21
N ASP A 269 -5.41 10.97 6.64
CA ASP A 269 -4.65 9.87 7.22
C ASP A 269 -4.86 8.54 6.50
N PHE A 270 -5.32 8.56 5.25
CA PHE A 270 -5.52 7.34 4.46
C PHE A 270 -4.21 6.62 4.20
N LEU A 271 -4.25 5.29 4.22
CA LEU A 271 -3.13 4.43 3.82
C LEU A 271 -1.78 4.81 4.45
N ILE A 272 -1.75 5.17 5.75
CA ILE A 272 -0.49 5.45 6.46
C ILE A 272 0.52 4.32 6.18
N GLY A 273 1.78 4.70 5.98
CA GLY A 273 2.85 3.77 5.59
C GLY A 273 2.93 3.48 4.08
N MET A 274 1.93 3.79 3.25
CA MET A 274 2.19 3.96 1.80
C MET A 274 2.76 5.34 1.52
N ARG A 275 2.19 6.32 2.22
CA ARG A 275 2.57 7.72 2.20
C ARG A 275 3.65 8.02 3.26
N TYR A 276 4.81 7.39 3.17
CA TYR A 276 6.01 7.83 3.92
C TYR A 276 6.51 9.18 3.39
N ILE A 277 5.68 10.22 3.50
CA ILE A 277 5.88 11.54 2.88
C ILE A 277 6.74 12.48 3.74
N LEU A 278 7.23 12.02 4.89
CA LEU A 278 7.97 12.88 5.81
C LEU A 278 9.42 13.09 5.36
N GLU A 279 10.09 12.01 4.96
CA GLU A 279 11.49 12.04 4.55
C GLU A 279 11.84 10.82 3.69
N ASP A 280 12.95 10.93 2.98
CA ASP A 280 13.54 9.81 2.26
C ASP A 280 14.35 8.93 3.22
N VAL A 281 14.44 7.65 2.88
CA VAL A 281 15.29 6.71 3.64
C VAL A 281 16.74 6.88 3.15
N PRO A 282 17.71 7.16 4.04
CA PRO A 282 19.10 7.31 3.63
C PRO A 282 19.67 6.02 3.01
N VAL A 283 20.26 6.13 1.82
CA VAL A 283 21.02 5.02 1.22
C VAL A 283 22.41 5.01 1.86
N THR A 284 22.68 4.00 2.69
CA THR A 284 23.95 3.88 3.42
C THR A 284 24.63 2.52 3.17
N SER A 285 25.79 2.30 3.80
CA SER A 285 26.48 1.00 3.75
C SER A 285 25.79 -0.11 4.54
N ASN A 286 24.75 0.21 5.31
CA ASN A 286 23.87 -0.75 5.99
C ASN A 286 22.42 -0.41 5.60
N PRO A 287 21.98 -0.84 4.41
CA PRO A 287 20.66 -0.52 3.86
C PRO A 287 19.53 -1.30 4.54
#